data_AF-A0A3D8L109-F1
#
_entry.id   AF-A0A3D8L109-F1
#
_cell.length_a   1.000
_cell.length_b   1.000
_cell.length_c   1.000
_cell.angle_alpha   90.00
_cell.angle_beta   90.00
_cell.angle_gamma   90.00
#
_symmetry.space_group_name_H-M   'P 1'
#
loop_
_entity.id
_entity.type
_entity.pdbx_description
1 polymer ?
#
loop_
_entity_poly.entity_id
_entity_poly.type
_entity_poly.pdbx_seq_one_letter_code
_entity_poly.pdbx_strand_id
1 'polypeptide(L)'
;MIKVKHPEAHCNRTQEATITQLPENQQRFQELFFSYGNAVYRYHQEAAAHEPTHQDYEEWLEGLPENVSRGMAAKGFEWCRTVLSFTRYVQEKNDVGQEEYVRGLMGEEEFEEYKALTV
;
A
#
# COMPACT_ATOMS: atom_id res chain seq x y z
N MET A 1 -6.53 10.37 -15.99
CA MET A 1 -6.39 8.91 -16.21
C MET A 1 -5.68 8.30 -15.00
N ILE A 2 -6.04 7.09 -14.55
CA ILE A 2 -5.28 6.39 -13.49
C ILE A 2 -3.84 6.12 -13.98
N LYS A 3 -2.85 6.78 -13.38
CA LYS A 3 -1.43 6.63 -13.76
C LYS A 3 -0.86 5.31 -13.25
N VAL A 4 -1.06 5.02 -11.96
CA VAL A 4 -0.56 3.78 -11.36
C VAL A 4 -1.64 2.72 -11.43
N LYS A 5 -1.44 1.70 -12.26
CA LYS A 5 -2.40 0.60 -12.44
C LYS A 5 -2.27 -0.44 -11.34
N HIS A 6 -3.40 -1.05 -11.01
CA HIS A 6 -3.44 -2.25 -10.18
C HIS A 6 -2.77 -3.41 -10.93
N PRO A 7 -2.05 -4.33 -10.25
CA PRO A 7 -1.45 -5.51 -10.88
C PRO A 7 -2.48 -6.41 -11.58
N GLU A 8 -3.68 -6.49 -11.02
CA GLU A 8 -4.77 -7.27 -11.59
C GLU A 8 -5.62 -6.48 -12.58
N ALA A 9 -5.73 -6.99 -13.81
CA ALA A 9 -6.42 -6.32 -14.90
C ALA A 9 -7.92 -6.07 -14.65
N HIS A 10 -8.57 -6.90 -13.83
CA HIS A 10 -9.99 -6.75 -13.52
C HIS A 10 -10.25 -5.51 -12.63
N CYS A 11 -9.34 -5.21 -11.69
CA CYS A 11 -9.38 -3.99 -10.89
C CYS A 11 -9.27 -2.76 -11.78
N ASN A 12 -8.32 -2.74 -12.72
CA ASN A 12 -8.14 -1.60 -13.64
C ASN A 12 -9.42 -1.27 -14.42
N ARG A 13 -10.08 -2.29 -15.00
CA ARG A 13 -11.35 -2.10 -15.72
C ARG A 13 -12.44 -1.54 -14.83
N THR A 14 -12.54 -2.05 -13.60
CA THR A 14 -13.55 -1.61 -12.63
C THR A 14 -13.30 -0.16 -12.20
N GLN A 15 -12.05 0.20 -11.90
CA GLN A 15 -11.66 1.55 -11.51
C GLN A 15 -11.94 2.57 -12.63
N GLU A 16 -11.59 2.23 -13.88
CA GLU A 16 -11.88 3.07 -15.05
C GLU A 16 -13.39 3.25 -15.27
N ALA A 17 -14.17 2.17 -15.16
CA ALA A 17 -15.63 2.23 -15.26
C ALA A 17 -16.27 3.06 -14.14
N THR A 18 -15.70 3.04 -12.93
CA THR A 18 -16.16 3.89 -11.82
C THR A 18 -15.93 5.36 -12.15
N ILE A 19 -14.74 5.75 -12.63
CA ILE A 19 -14.44 7.15 -12.95
C ILE A 19 -15.39 7.71 -14.01
N THR A 20 -15.69 6.95 -15.06
CA THR A 20 -16.57 7.43 -16.15
C THR A 20 -18.01 7.64 -15.72
N GLN A 21 -18.44 7.04 -14.59
CA GLN A 21 -19.78 7.21 -14.02
C GLN A 21 -19.86 8.36 -13.01
N LEU A 22 -18.73 8.91 -12.58
CA LEU A 22 -18.70 10.00 -11.62
C LEU A 22 -18.94 11.37 -12.29
N PRO A 23 -19.53 12.34 -11.56
CA PRO A 23 -19.53 13.74 -11.96
C PRO A 23 -18.11 14.25 -12.24
N GLU A 24 -17.94 15.10 -13.25
CA GLU A 24 -16.63 15.62 -13.70
C GLU A 24 -15.78 16.19 -12.55
N ASN A 25 -16.41 16.93 -11.63
CA ASN A 25 -15.74 17.51 -10.46
C ASN A 25 -15.25 16.49 -9.42
N GLN A 26 -15.62 15.21 -9.54
CA GLN A 26 -15.16 14.12 -8.67
C GLN A 26 -14.15 13.19 -9.36
N GLN A 27 -14.08 13.24 -10.70
CA GLN A 27 -13.24 12.31 -11.48
C GLN A 27 -11.77 12.45 -11.14
N ARG A 28 -11.24 13.68 -11.06
CA ARG A 28 -9.81 13.90 -10.79
C ARG A 28 -9.38 13.34 -9.44
N PHE A 29 -10.14 13.62 -8.38
CA PHE A 29 -9.87 13.04 -7.06
C PHE A 29 -9.89 11.51 -7.11
N GLN A 30 -10.88 10.92 -7.80
CA GLN A 30 -10.99 9.47 -7.91
C GLN A 30 -9.80 8.83 -8.65
N GLU A 31 -9.30 9.48 -9.70
CA GLU A 31 -8.11 9.03 -10.44
C GLU A 31 -6.85 9.03 -9.58
N LEU A 32 -6.65 10.10 -8.80
CA LEU A 32 -5.53 10.23 -7.86
C LEU A 32 -5.64 9.19 -6.74
N PHE A 33 -6.84 9.04 -6.17
CA PHE A 33 -7.12 8.05 -5.14
C PHE A 33 -6.83 6.61 -5.61
N PHE A 34 -7.27 6.23 -6.81
CA PHE A 34 -6.96 4.92 -7.35
C PHE A 34 -5.47 4.76 -7.66
N SER A 35 -4.79 5.80 -8.17
CA SER A 35 -3.35 5.74 -8.41
C SER A 35 -2.57 5.55 -7.10
N TYR A 36 -2.92 6.31 -6.06
CA TYR A 36 -2.33 6.18 -4.72
C TYR A 36 -2.58 4.79 -4.13
N GLY A 37 -3.85 4.34 -4.13
CA GLY A 37 -4.23 3.03 -3.60
C GLY A 37 -3.53 1.87 -4.33
N ASN A 38 -3.41 1.95 -5.66
CA ASN A 38 -2.70 0.95 -6.46
C ASN A 38 -1.19 0.96 -6.17
N ALA A 39 -0.59 2.13 -5.96
CA ALA A 39 0.81 2.24 -5.56
C ALA A 39 1.05 1.61 -4.17
N VAL A 40 0.17 1.91 -3.20
CA VAL A 40 0.22 1.29 -1.87
C VAL A 40 0.04 -0.22 -1.94
N TYR A 41 -0.89 -0.72 -2.76
CA TYR A 41 -1.07 -2.16 -2.95
C TYR A 41 0.21 -2.83 -3.46
N ARG A 42 0.83 -2.25 -4.49
CA ARG A 42 2.09 -2.74 -5.04
C ARG A 42 3.23 -2.73 -4.03
N TYR A 43 3.34 -1.66 -3.24
CA TYR A 43 4.31 -1.58 -2.14
C TYR A 43 4.21 -2.79 -1.20
N HIS A 44 3.00 -3.15 -0.77
CA HIS A 44 2.81 -4.31 0.11
C HIS A 44 3.00 -5.65 -0.60
N GLN A 45 2.65 -5.75 -1.88
CA GLN A 45 2.90 -6.97 -2.67
C GLN A 45 4.41 -7.22 -2.85
N GLU A 46 5.20 -6.17 -3.07
CA GLU A 46 6.64 -6.26 -3.27
C GLU A 46 7.40 -6.63 -1.98
N ALA A 47 6.81 -6.46 -0.80
CA ALA A 47 7.38 -6.93 0.46
C ALA A 47 7.70 -8.44 0.45
N ALA A 48 6.93 -9.23 -0.29
CA ALA A 48 7.18 -10.67 -0.43
C ALA A 48 8.48 -10.99 -1.18
N ALA A 49 8.96 -10.09 -2.04
CA ALA A 49 10.22 -10.25 -2.78
C ALA A 49 11.46 -10.12 -1.89
N HIS A 50 11.32 -9.52 -0.71
CA HIS A 50 12.37 -9.44 0.30
C HIS A 50 12.46 -10.70 1.18
N GLU A 51 11.70 -11.75 0.85
CA GLU A 51 11.69 -13.04 1.57
C GLU A 51 11.63 -12.86 3.10
N PRO A 52 10.51 -12.32 3.64
CA PRO A 52 10.36 -12.07 5.08
C PRO A 52 10.79 -13.29 5.88
N THR A 53 11.54 -13.07 6.95
CA THR A 53 12.07 -14.13 7.81
C THR A 53 11.30 -14.25 9.12
N HIS A 54 11.49 -15.36 9.82
CA HIS A 54 11.01 -15.51 11.19
C HIS A 54 11.61 -14.46 12.14
N GLN A 55 12.86 -14.05 11.90
CA GLN A 55 13.51 -13.00 12.68
C GLN A 55 12.81 -11.65 12.47
N ASP A 56 12.47 -11.28 11.24
CA ASP A 56 11.71 -10.05 10.95
C ASP A 56 10.37 -10.04 11.70
N TYR A 57 9.71 -11.20 11.75
CA TYR A 57 8.45 -11.37 12.45
C TYR A 57 8.59 -11.20 13.96
N GLU A 58 9.61 -11.81 14.57
CA GLU A 58 9.88 -11.66 16.00
C GLU A 58 10.23 -10.21 16.36
N GLU A 59 11.14 -9.58 15.61
CA GLU A 59 11.49 -8.16 15.79
C GLU A 59 10.28 -7.24 15.61
N TRP A 60 9.42 -7.51 14.62
CA TRP A 60 8.18 -6.78 14.43
C TRP A 60 7.23 -6.96 15.62
N LEU A 61 7.04 -8.18 16.13
CA LEU A 61 6.19 -8.45 17.29
C LEU A 61 6.67 -7.72 18.56
N GLU A 62 7.97 -7.61 18.76
CA GLU A 62 8.57 -6.88 19.89
C GLU A 62 8.28 -5.38 19.85
N GLY A 63 8.17 -4.80 18.64
CA GLY A 63 7.82 -3.39 18.45
C GLY A 63 6.33 -3.06 18.62
N LEU A 64 5.45 -4.06 18.75
CA LEU A 64 4.01 -3.85 18.87
C LEU A 64 3.56 -3.70 20.33
N PRO A 65 2.45 -2.97 20.59
CA PRO A 65 1.79 -3.01 21.89
C PRO A 65 1.44 -4.44 22.31
N GLU A 66 1.64 -4.79 23.58
CA GLU A 66 1.56 -6.17 24.08
C GLU A 66 0.27 -6.92 23.69
N ASN A 67 -0.88 -6.23 23.73
CA ASN A 67 -2.16 -6.79 23.33
C ASN A 67 -2.22 -7.12 21.83
N VAL A 68 -1.63 -6.28 20.98
CA VAL A 68 -1.54 -6.49 19.53
C VAL A 68 -0.53 -7.58 19.22
N SER A 69 0.65 -7.52 19.86
CA SER A 69 1.72 -8.51 19.72
C SER A 69 1.21 -9.92 20.01
N ARG A 70 0.53 -10.15 21.15
CA ARG A 70 -0.09 -11.44 21.47
C ARG A 70 -1.13 -11.89 20.44
N GLY A 71 -1.93 -10.95 19.93
CA GLY A 71 -2.94 -11.23 18.91
C GLY A 71 -2.31 -11.65 17.58
N MET A 72 -1.21 -11.04 17.18
CA MET A 72 -0.46 -11.39 15.96
C MET A 72 0.33 -12.68 16.15
N ALA A 73 0.98 -12.86 17.30
CA ALA A 73 1.65 -14.09 17.70
C ALA A 73 0.75 -15.33 17.56
N ALA A 74 -0.51 -15.22 18.00
CA ALA A 74 -1.49 -16.30 17.92
C ALA A 74 -1.90 -16.66 16.48
N LYS A 75 -1.73 -15.74 15.51
CA LYS A 75 -2.02 -15.99 14.08
C LYS A 75 -0.85 -16.67 13.38
N GLY A 76 0.36 -16.47 13.89
CA GLY A 76 1.57 -17.10 13.40
C GLY A 76 2.17 -16.39 12.19
N PHE A 77 3.44 -16.73 11.93
CA PHE A 77 4.28 -16.10 10.94
C PHE A 77 3.66 -16.08 9.53
N GLU A 78 3.25 -17.24 9.01
CA GLU A 78 2.73 -17.35 7.64
C GLU A 78 1.49 -16.48 7.39
N TRP A 79 0.61 -16.35 8.37
CA TRP A 79 -0.53 -15.45 8.26
C TRP A 79 -0.09 -13.99 8.32
N CYS A 80 0.86 -13.67 9.20
CA CYS A 80 1.38 -12.31 9.35
C CYS A 80 2.10 -11.78 8.11
N ARG A 81 2.60 -12.66 7.22
CA ARG A 81 3.19 -12.27 5.92
C ARG A 81 2.26 -11.46 5.01
N THR A 82 0.94 -11.51 5.23
CA THR A 82 -0.04 -10.71 4.47
C THR A 82 -0.53 -9.47 5.22
N VAL A 83 -0.02 -9.21 6.43
CA VAL A 83 -0.46 -8.08 7.27
C VAL A 83 0.24 -6.81 6.81
N LEU A 84 -0.54 -5.74 6.60
CA LEU A 84 -0.01 -4.47 6.07
C LEU A 84 1.09 -3.86 6.94
N SER A 85 0.94 -3.91 8.27
CA SER A 85 1.97 -3.38 9.17
C SER A 85 3.25 -4.24 9.18
N PHE A 86 3.15 -5.55 8.96
CA PHE A 86 4.33 -6.42 8.87
C PHE A 86 5.04 -6.28 7.52
N THR A 87 4.29 -6.28 6.42
CA THR A 87 4.85 -6.03 5.08
C THR A 87 5.49 -4.65 4.98
N ARG A 88 4.91 -3.64 5.64
CA ARG A 88 5.54 -2.31 5.77
C ARG A 88 6.83 -2.36 6.57
N TYR A 89 6.84 -3.05 7.71
CA TYR A 89 8.06 -3.25 8.51
C TYR A 89 9.18 -3.88 7.66
N VAL A 90 8.87 -4.94 6.90
CA VAL A 90 9.84 -5.59 6.00
C VAL A 90 10.37 -4.61 4.95
N GLN A 91 9.50 -3.84 4.30
CA GLN A 91 9.90 -2.87 3.28
C GLN A 91 10.77 -1.75 3.86
N GLU A 92 10.38 -1.17 5.00
CA GLU A 92 11.14 -0.09 5.65
C GLU A 92 12.50 -0.59 6.15
N LYS A 93 12.59 -1.83 6.65
CA LYS A 93 13.87 -2.47 7.02
C LYS A 93 14.80 -2.69 5.81
N ASN A 94 14.24 -2.77 4.60
CA ASN A 94 14.98 -2.87 3.33
C ASN A 94 15.12 -1.50 2.64
N ASP A 95 15.04 -0.40 3.40
CA ASP A 95 15.20 0.98 2.93
C ASP A 95 14.17 1.42 1.86
N VAL A 96 12.99 0.77 1.83
CA VAL A 96 11.88 1.16 0.95
C VAL A 96 10.78 1.84 1.79
N GLY A 97 10.84 3.16 1.87
CA GLY A 97 9.79 3.98 2.49
C GLY A 97 8.51 4.02 1.65
N GLN A 98 7.35 3.86 2.28
CA GLN A 98 6.07 3.82 1.57
C GLN A 98 5.76 5.13 0.84
N GLU A 99 6.04 6.27 1.46
CA GLU A 99 5.74 7.57 0.85
C GLU A 99 6.62 7.81 -0.37
N GLU A 100 7.93 7.60 -0.24
CA GLU A 100 8.90 7.73 -1.33
C GLU A 100 8.57 6.77 -2.48
N TYR A 101 8.19 5.54 -2.15
CA TYR A 101 7.77 4.55 -3.14
C TYR A 101 6.53 5.01 -3.93
N VAL A 102 5.48 5.43 -3.22
CA VAL A 102 4.22 5.88 -3.84
C VAL A 102 4.46 7.14 -4.67
N ARG A 103 5.21 8.10 -4.14
CA ARG A 103 5.63 9.33 -4.82
C ARG A 103 6.41 9.03 -6.10
N GLY A 104 7.31 8.05 -6.08
CA GLY A 104 8.06 7.61 -7.25
C GLY A 104 7.17 7.05 -8.37
N LEU A 105 6.10 6.33 -8.03
CA LEU A 105 5.15 5.77 -9.00
C LEU A 105 4.14 6.78 -9.53
N MET A 106 3.60 7.64 -8.65
CA MET A 106 2.65 8.69 -9.04
C MET A 106 3.36 9.86 -9.74
N GLY A 107 4.62 10.10 -9.44
CA GLY A 107 5.31 11.34 -9.77
C GLY A 107 4.89 12.49 -8.84
N GLU A 108 5.80 13.44 -8.66
CA GLU A 108 5.69 14.52 -7.67
C GLU A 108 4.38 15.32 -7.80
N GLU A 109 4.02 15.75 -9.01
CA GLU A 109 2.86 16.62 -9.24
C GLU A 109 1.53 15.98 -8.79
N GLU A 110 1.28 14.73 -9.19
CA GLU A 110 0.04 14.03 -8.83
C GLU A 110 0.03 13.58 -7.37
N PHE A 111 1.21 13.29 -6.80
CA PHE A 111 1.33 12.98 -5.38
C PHE A 111 0.98 14.20 -4.51
N GLU A 112 1.56 15.36 -4.81
CA GLU A 112 1.28 16.60 -4.08
C GLU A 112 -0.16 17.09 -4.29
N GLU A 113 -0.71 16.94 -5.49
CA GLU A 113 -2.14 17.22 -5.74
C GLU A 113 -3.05 16.34 -4.88
N TYR A 114 -2.76 15.03 -4.81
CA TYR A 114 -3.52 14.11 -3.96
C TYR A 114 -3.42 14.48 -2.47
N LYS A 115 -2.23 14.82 -2.00
CA LYS A 115 -2.01 15.27 -0.62
C LYS A 115 -2.82 16.54 -0.32
N ALA A 116 -2.81 17.53 -1.20
CA ALA A 116 -3.58 18.77 -1.03
C ALA A 116 -5.10 18.55 -0.93
N LEU A 117 -5.63 17.46 -1.51
CA LEU A 117 -7.06 17.10 -1.48
C LEU A 117 -7.46 16.21 -0.30
N THR A 118 -6.50 15.71 0.49
CA THR A 118 -6.74 14.71 1.55
C THR A 118 -6.27 15.15 2.94
N VAL A 119 -5.76 16.39 3.06
CA VAL A 119 -5.30 17.02 4.31
C VAL A 119 -6.38 17.90 4.91
#